data_AF-A0A4Q3DAY4-F1
#
_entry.id   AF-A0A4Q3DAY4-F1
#
_cell.length_a   1.000
_cell.length_b   1.000
_cell.length_c   1.000
_cell.angle_alpha   90.00
_cell.angle_beta   90.00
_cell.angle_gamma   90.00
#
_symmetry.space_group_name_H-M   'P 1'
#
loop_
_entity.id
_entity.type
_entity.pdbx_description
1 polymer ?
#
loop_
_entity_poly.entity_id
_entity_poly.type
_entity_poly.pdbx_seq_one_letter_code
_entity_poly.pdbx_strand_id
1 'polypeptide(L)'
;MLFLGSLMAGKAWVPFSAWFTQDPRWWIIAELRLPRAILGLGVGAALGLTGAVLQGFLRNPLADPSVVGVSSCAALGAVAAIVLLSASAAQD
;
A
#
# COMPACT_ATOMS: atom_id res chain seq x y z
N MET A 1 -10.61 -11.28 8.09
CA MET A 1 -11.36 -11.85 6.94
C MET A 1 -11.02 -11.17 5.61
N LEU A 2 -10.95 -9.83 5.53
CA LEU A 2 -10.60 -9.12 4.28
C LEU A 2 -9.18 -9.41 3.76
N PHE A 3 -8.19 -9.59 4.62
CA PHE A 3 -6.82 -9.96 4.22
C PHE A 3 -6.76 -11.35 3.57
N LEU A 4 -7.47 -12.33 4.15
CA LEU A 4 -7.62 -13.67 3.58
C LEU A 4 -8.39 -13.63 2.25
N GLY A 5 -9.43 -12.79 2.17
CA GLY A 5 -10.17 -12.54 0.95
C GLY A 5 -9.32 -11.88 -0.16
N SER A 6 -8.42 -10.96 0.19
CA SER A 6 -7.49 -10.31 -0.75
C SER A 6 -6.44 -11.27 -1.30
N LEU A 7 -5.98 -12.22 -0.47
CA LEU A 7 -5.07 -13.28 -0.90
C LEU A 7 -5.77 -14.29 -1.84
N MET A 8 -7.06 -14.55 -1.61
CA MET A 8 -7.89 -15.45 -2.42
C MET A 8 -8.48 -14.82 -3.70
N ALA A 9 -8.71 -13.51 -3.73
CA ALA A 9 -9.38 -12.84 -4.85
C ALA A 9 -8.37 -12.31 -5.90
N GLY A 10 -8.26 -13.02 -7.03
CA GLY A 10 -7.46 -12.63 -8.19
C GLY A 10 -7.84 -13.43 -9.44
N LYS A 11 -7.27 -13.06 -10.61
CA LYS A 11 -7.55 -13.65 -11.94
C LYS A 11 -7.34 -15.17 -12.03
N ALA A 12 -6.65 -15.77 -11.07
CA ALA A 12 -6.63 -17.21 -10.83
C ALA A 12 -7.03 -17.46 -9.36
N TRP A 13 -8.16 -18.11 -9.14
CA TRP A 13 -8.55 -18.64 -7.84
C TRP A 13 -7.57 -19.75 -7.48
N VAL A 14 -6.79 -19.56 -6.43
CA VAL A 14 -5.82 -20.56 -5.96
C VAL A 14 -6.37 -21.17 -4.67
N PRO A 15 -6.96 -22.37 -4.71
CA PRO A 15 -7.49 -23.01 -3.52
C PRO A 15 -6.37 -23.29 -2.51
N PHE A 16 -6.70 -23.37 -1.21
CA PHE A 16 -5.73 -23.64 -0.12
C PHE A 16 -4.90 -24.92 -0.36
N SER A 17 -5.42 -25.86 -1.16
CA SER A 17 -4.69 -27.06 -1.61
C SER A 17 -3.50 -26.76 -2.54
N ALA A 18 -3.54 -25.68 -3.33
CA ALA A 18 -2.48 -25.30 -4.25
C ALA A 18 -1.34 -24.51 -3.59
N TRP A 19 -1.44 -24.20 -2.29
CA TRP A 19 -0.30 -23.73 -1.49
C TRP A 19 0.71 -24.83 -1.19
N PHE A 20 0.26 -26.09 -1.17
CA PHE A 20 1.09 -27.25 -0.85
C PHE A 20 1.48 -28.07 -2.10
N THR A 21 0.90 -27.76 -3.25
CA THR A 21 1.30 -28.30 -4.55
C THR A 21 2.34 -27.35 -5.17
N GLN A 22 3.47 -27.86 -5.64
CA GLN A 22 4.55 -27.07 -6.26
C GLN A 22 4.17 -26.53 -7.66
N ASP A 23 3.09 -25.75 -7.74
CA ASP A 23 2.69 -25.08 -8.97
C ASP A 23 3.60 -23.86 -9.25
N PRO A 24 4.08 -23.65 -10.48
CA PRO A 24 4.92 -22.50 -10.86
C PRO A 24 4.27 -21.12 -10.62
N ARG A 25 2.95 -21.09 -10.40
CA ARG A 25 2.14 -19.88 -10.18
C ARG A 25 2.28 -19.32 -8.75
N TRP A 26 2.85 -20.09 -7.82
CA TRP A 26 3.11 -19.68 -6.44
C TRP A 26 4.00 -18.43 -6.34
N TRP A 27 5.05 -18.36 -7.18
CA TRP A 27 5.98 -17.22 -7.26
C TRP A 27 5.24 -15.88 -7.45
N ILE A 28 4.25 -15.82 -8.35
CA ILE A 28 3.49 -14.60 -8.61
C ILE A 28 2.72 -14.12 -7.37
N ILE A 29 2.31 -15.04 -6.50
CA ILE A 29 1.59 -14.73 -5.27
C ILE A 29 2.56 -14.23 -4.20
N ALA A 30 3.70 -14.91 -4.04
CA ALA A 30 4.74 -14.57 -3.07
C ALA A 30 5.40 -13.22 -3.38
N GLU A 31 5.85 -12.99 -4.62
CA GLU A 31 6.55 -11.75 -4.98
C GLU A 31 5.64 -10.55 -5.27
N LEU A 32 4.39 -10.75 -5.68
CA LEU A 32 3.55 -9.64 -6.18
C LEU A 32 2.33 -9.34 -5.32
N ARG A 33 1.64 -10.38 -4.80
CA ARG A 33 0.37 -10.21 -4.08
C ARG A 33 0.58 -10.06 -2.58
N LEU A 34 1.46 -10.89 -2.00
CA LEU A 34 1.81 -10.84 -0.58
C LEU A 34 2.37 -9.47 -0.16
N PRO A 35 3.41 -8.91 -0.83
CA PRO A 35 3.93 -7.60 -0.43
C PRO A 35 2.89 -6.49 -0.59
N ARG A 36 2.06 -6.52 -1.64
CA ARG A 36 1.02 -5.51 -1.85
C ARG A 36 -0.08 -5.57 -0.79
N ALA A 37 -0.47 -6.76 -0.35
CA ALA A 37 -1.46 -6.93 0.71
C ALA A 37 -0.92 -6.44 2.07
N ILE A 38 0.35 -6.74 2.37
CA ILE A 38 1.02 -6.26 3.60
C ILE A 38 1.11 -4.72 3.58
N LEU A 39 1.55 -4.14 2.46
CA LEU A 39 1.60 -2.69 2.30
C LEU A 39 0.22 -2.04 2.45
N GLY A 40 -0.83 -2.62 1.84
CA GLY A 40 -2.20 -2.13 1.97
C GLY A 40 -2.70 -2.14 3.41
N LEU A 41 -2.43 -3.21 4.17
CA LEU A 41 -2.76 -3.26 5.60
C LEU A 41 -1.98 -2.23 6.41
N GLY A 42 -0.66 -2.12 6.19
CA GLY A 42 0.20 -1.18 6.91
C GLY A 42 -0.19 0.27 6.67
N VAL A 43 -0.39 0.65 5.40
CA VAL A 43 -0.81 2.01 5.02
C VAL A 43 -2.22 2.31 5.55
N GLY A 44 -3.17 1.37 5.43
CA GLY A 44 -4.52 1.55 5.96
C GLY A 44 -4.55 1.73 7.49
N ALA A 45 -3.77 0.93 8.22
CA ALA A 45 -3.63 1.05 9.67
C ALA A 45 -3.00 2.39 10.08
N ALA A 46 -1.95 2.82 9.39
CA ALA A 46 -1.30 4.11 9.63
C ALA A 46 -2.27 5.28 9.39
N LEU A 47 -3.01 5.28 8.28
CA LEU A 47 -4.00 6.31 7.98
C LEU A 47 -5.14 6.34 9.00
N GLY A 48 -5.65 5.18 9.41
CA GLY A 48 -6.68 5.08 10.44
C GLY A 48 -6.22 5.59 11.81
N LEU A 49 -4.99 5.26 12.22
CA LEU A 49 -4.39 5.77 13.46
C LEU A 49 -4.21 7.29 13.41
N THR A 50 -3.64 7.82 12.32
CA THR A 50 -3.45 9.26 12.16
C THR A 50 -4.80 10.01 12.19
N GLY A 51 -5.83 9.46 11.55
CA GLY A 51 -7.19 10.01 11.59
C GLY A 51 -7.77 10.02 13.01
N ALA A 52 -7.66 8.90 13.75
CA ALA A 52 -8.15 8.80 15.13
C ALA A 52 -7.43 9.78 16.07
N VAL A 53 -6.10 9.92 15.93
CA VAL A 53 -5.30 10.88 16.71
C VAL A 53 -5.72 12.32 16.39
N LEU A 54 -5.83 12.69 15.13
CA LEU A 54 -6.21 14.05 14.74
C LEU A 54 -7.64 14.40 15.16
N GLN A 55 -8.58 13.48 15.02
CA GLN A 55 -9.95 13.66 15.50
C GLN A 55 -9.99 13.85 17.02
N GLY A 56 -9.15 13.14 17.78
CA GLY A 56 -9.03 13.29 19.24
C GLY A 56 -8.36 14.59 19.68
N PHE A 57 -7.29 15.00 18.98
CA PHE A 57 -6.55 16.23 19.28
C PHE A 57 -7.35 17.49 18.94
N LEU A 58 -8.03 17.49 17.79
CA LEU A 58 -8.82 18.64 17.33
C LEU A 58 -10.23 18.66 17.94
N ARG A 59 -10.63 17.58 18.65
CA ARG A 59 -12.00 17.34 19.14
C ARG A 59 -13.06 17.61 18.06
N ASN A 60 -12.69 17.35 16.81
CA ASN A 60 -13.50 17.62 15.64
C ASN A 60 -13.60 16.34 14.81
N PRO A 61 -14.80 15.70 14.75
CA PRO A 61 -14.99 14.46 14.02
C PRO A 61 -14.87 14.61 12.49
N LEU A 62 -14.81 15.84 11.96
CA LEU A 62 -14.60 16.14 10.54
C LEU A 62 -13.12 16.41 10.18
N ALA A 63 -12.21 16.33 11.16
CA ALA A 63 -10.80 16.55 10.90
C ALA A 63 -10.21 15.41 10.05
N ASP A 64 -9.74 15.76 8.85
CA ASP A 64 -9.12 14.82 7.92
C ASP A 64 -7.58 14.96 7.95
N PRO A 65 -6.83 13.85 8.05
CA PRO A 65 -5.37 13.86 8.07
C PRO A 65 -4.70 14.48 6.83
N SER A 66 -5.38 14.54 5.69
CA SER A 66 -4.82 15.15 4.47
C SER A 66 -4.67 16.67 4.56
N VAL A 67 -5.39 17.33 5.48
CA VAL A 67 -5.37 18.79 5.67
C VAL A 67 -4.04 19.29 6.26
N VAL A 68 -3.26 18.41 6.89
CA VAL A 68 -1.94 18.75 7.50
C VAL A 68 -0.84 18.95 6.44
N GLY A 69 -1.14 18.75 5.16
CA GLY A 69 -0.19 19.00 4.05
C GLY A 69 0.73 17.82 3.71
N VAL A 70 0.57 16.68 4.40
CA VAL A 70 1.35 15.45 4.17
C VAL A 70 1.20 14.94 2.73
N SER A 71 -0.01 15.05 2.15
CA SER A 71 -0.28 14.63 0.76
C SER A 71 0.48 15.49 -0.25
N SER A 72 0.50 16.81 -0.05
CA SER A 72 1.23 17.75 -0.91
C SER A 72 2.73 17.52 -0.86
N CYS A 73 3.29 17.27 0.33
CA CYS A 73 4.71 16.93 0.49
C CYS A 73 5.07 15.58 -0.16
N ALA A 74 4.19 14.57 -0.05
CA ALA A 74 4.40 13.28 -0.71
C ALA A 74 4.38 13.40 -2.24
N ALA A 75 3.44 14.17 -2.80
CA ALA A 75 3.38 14.43 -4.23
C ALA A 75 4.61 15.19 -4.73
N LEU A 76 5.04 16.23 -4.00
CA LEU A 76 6.27 16.98 -4.30
C LEU A 76 7.51 16.06 -4.30
N GLY A 77 7.65 15.23 -3.25
CA GLY A 77 8.75 14.28 -3.13
C GLY A 77 8.76 13.24 -4.25
N ALA A 78 7.59 12.72 -4.65
CA ALA A 78 7.46 11.78 -5.76
C ALA A 78 7.90 12.40 -7.09
N VAL A 79 7.44 13.63 -7.40
CA VAL A 79 7.83 14.33 -8.62
C VAL A 79 9.32 14.68 -8.60
N ALA A 80 9.85 15.15 -7.46
CA ALA A 80 11.27 15.45 -7.31
C ALA A 80 12.14 14.19 -7.53
N ALA A 81 11.76 13.05 -6.94
CA ALA A 81 12.46 11.79 -7.15
C ALA A 81 12.43 11.35 -8.61
N ILE A 82 11.27 11.43 -9.28
CA ILE A 82 11.15 11.05 -10.70
C ILE A 82 12.02 11.97 -11.57
N VAL A 83 11.94 13.28 -11.39
CA VAL A 83 12.66 14.24 -12.24
C VAL A 83 14.17 14.16 -12.02
N LEU A 84 14.62 14.16 -10.76
CA LEU A 84 16.05 14.16 -10.44
C LEU A 84 16.72 12.82 -10.74
N LEU A 85 16.03 11.70 -10.46
CA LEU A 85 16.55 10.37 -10.78
C LEU A 85 16.51 10.09 -12.29
N SER A 86 15.46 10.52 -12.99
CA SER A 86 15.39 10.40 -14.46
C SER A 86 16.44 11.28 -15.14
N ALA A 87 16.65 12.51 -14.63
CA ALA A 87 17.66 13.41 -15.16
C ALA A 87 19.08 12.84 -15.03
N SER A 88 19.39 12.15 -13.93
CA SER A 88 20.70 11.49 -13.78
C SER A 88 20.86 10.27 -14.69
N ALA A 89 19.80 9.51 -14.95
CA ALA A 89 19.84 8.36 -15.88
C ALA A 89 19.93 8.76 -17.37
N ALA A 90 19.63 10.01 -17.72
CA ALA A 90 19.74 10.54 -19.09
C ALA A 90 21.15 11.02 -19.45
N GLN A 91 22.11 10.94 -18.51
CA GLN A 91 23.51 11.34 -18.72
C GLN A 91 24.42 10.16 -19.13
N ASP A 92 23.88 8.94 -19.19
CA ASP A 92 24.51 7.74 -19.76
C ASP A 92 24.09 7.54 -21.23
#